data_AF-A0A182TSJ6-F1
#
_entry.id   AF-A0A182TSJ6-F1
#
_cell.length_a   1.000
_cell.length_b   1.000
_cell.length_c   1.000
_cell.angle_alpha   90.00
_cell.angle_beta   90.00
_cell.angle_gamma   90.00
#
_symmetry.space_group_name_H-M   'P 1'
#
loop_
_entity.id
_entity.type
_entity.pdbx_description
1 polymer ?
#
loop_
_entity_poly.entity_id
_entity_poly.type
_entity_poly.pdbx_seq_one_letter_code
_entity_poly.pdbx_strand_id
1 'polypeptide(L)'
;MGIQQCRSAKVQILEVPQLRVDPPSVTLFRGDSLLIRCLSQDTDRRFGTVGYSWTKNGALFQSDPNGELWEDLYPDGSILKVNNLQKSVVFTCIVSNSVAPVSRSVHVTVVEPGTVTLCPQSDDYGVSWPASASGPAVLADCPKRGTGLASRICEQRDFGRPEWLVPDFSDCVPEEVIEITNEFRGLTYGYQKTNGSNVLQSCLKFASTHGATFLPGEGGILLALLQEVSVSFEFFVVILNAEFFSLLFLFMRNKCPY
;
A
#
# COMPACT_ATOMS: atom_id res chain seq x y z
N MET A 1 -21.77 -14.12 53.57
CA MET A 1 -20.40 -14.12 52.97
C MET A 1 -20.52 -14.58 51.53
N GLY A 2 -20.27 -13.71 50.55
CA GLY A 2 -20.28 -14.05 49.13
C GLY A 2 -18.85 -14.17 48.61
N ILE A 3 -18.46 -15.36 48.14
CA ILE A 3 -17.15 -15.60 47.53
C ILE A 3 -17.23 -15.15 46.07
N GLN A 4 -16.53 -14.08 45.73
CA GLN A 4 -16.38 -13.64 44.35
C GLN A 4 -15.32 -14.51 43.67
N GLN A 5 -15.74 -15.38 42.75
CA GLN A 5 -14.81 -16.16 41.93
C GLN A 5 -14.37 -15.31 40.73
N CYS A 6 -13.09 -14.94 40.69
CA CYS A 6 -12.48 -14.32 39.52
C CYS A 6 -12.31 -15.38 38.41
N ARG A 7 -13.15 -15.34 37.38
CA ARG A 7 -12.95 -16.13 36.14
C ARG A 7 -12.14 -15.31 35.16
N SER A 8 -11.07 -15.89 34.62
CA SER A 8 -10.34 -15.31 33.50
C SER A 8 -11.09 -15.58 32.19
N ALA A 9 -11.23 -14.54 31.37
CA ALA A 9 -11.76 -14.64 30.01
C ALA A 9 -10.60 -14.64 29.02
N LYS A 10 -10.53 -15.64 28.14
CA LYS A 10 -9.57 -15.65 27.04
C LYS A 10 -10.16 -14.84 25.88
N VAL A 11 -9.62 -13.65 25.65
CA VAL A 11 -9.96 -12.81 24.49
C VAL A 11 -9.01 -13.14 23.35
N GLN A 12 -9.55 -13.33 22.15
CA GLN A 12 -8.77 -13.44 20.91
C GLN A 12 -9.15 -12.27 20.02
N ILE A 13 -8.16 -11.54 19.53
CA ILE A 13 -8.34 -10.44 18.58
C ILE A 13 -8.15 -11.03 17.19
N LEU A 14 -9.14 -10.85 16.33
CA LEU A 14 -9.07 -11.23 14.93
C LEU A 14 -8.82 -9.98 14.10
N GLU A 15 -7.91 -10.08 13.13
CA GLU A 15 -7.56 -8.98 12.24
C GLU A 15 -8.18 -9.20 10.86
N VAL A 16 -8.27 -8.11 10.09
CA VAL A 16 -8.67 -8.20 8.69
C VAL A 16 -7.53 -8.81 7.87
N PRO A 17 -7.83 -9.54 6.77
CA PRO A 17 -6.77 -10.17 5.98
C PRO A 17 -5.85 -9.12 5.36
N GLN A 18 -4.55 -9.40 5.30
CA GLN A 18 -3.63 -8.63 4.49
C GLN A 18 -3.64 -9.15 3.05
N LEU A 19 -3.99 -8.28 2.10
CA LEU A 19 -4.23 -8.67 0.71
C LEU A 19 -3.15 -8.13 -0.23
N ARG A 20 -2.61 -9.01 -1.10
CA ARG A 20 -1.71 -8.64 -2.20
C ARG A 20 -2.26 -9.12 -3.53
N VAL A 21 -2.12 -8.30 -4.56
CA VAL A 21 -2.43 -8.66 -5.95
C VAL A 21 -1.18 -8.52 -6.81
N ASP A 22 -1.04 -9.39 -7.80
CA ASP A 22 0.10 -9.41 -8.70
C ASP A 22 -0.34 -9.74 -10.15
N PRO A 23 -0.02 -8.89 -11.14
CA PRO A 23 0.58 -7.55 -10.97
C PRO A 23 -0.45 -6.55 -10.39
N PRO A 24 -0.01 -5.48 -9.70
CA PRO A 24 -0.91 -4.40 -9.25
C PRO A 24 -1.33 -3.46 -10.39
N SER A 25 -0.52 -3.34 -11.45
CA SER A 25 -0.85 -2.62 -12.68
C SER A 25 -0.06 -3.18 -13.86
N VAL A 26 -0.63 -3.12 -15.06
CA VAL A 26 0.04 -3.59 -16.28
C VAL A 26 -0.51 -2.88 -17.52
N THR A 27 0.36 -2.64 -18.50
CA THR A 27 -0.04 -2.27 -19.86
C THR A 27 0.14 -3.46 -20.78
N LEU A 28 -0.89 -3.76 -21.58
CA LEU A 28 -0.92 -4.88 -22.52
C LEU A 28 -1.37 -4.39 -23.90
N PHE A 29 -1.06 -5.17 -24.94
CA PHE A 29 -1.59 -4.92 -26.26
C PHE A 29 -2.96 -5.59 -26.43
N ARG A 30 -3.78 -5.05 -27.35
CA ARG A 30 -5.06 -5.66 -27.71
C ARG A 30 -4.87 -7.12 -28.14
N GLY A 31 -5.63 -8.00 -27.52
CA GLY A 31 -5.60 -9.44 -27.76
C GLY A 31 -4.69 -10.23 -26.80
N ASP A 32 -3.90 -9.54 -25.98
CA ASP A 32 -3.05 -10.21 -24.98
C ASP A 32 -3.88 -10.90 -23.89
N SER A 33 -3.25 -11.85 -23.22
CA SER A 33 -3.78 -12.54 -22.05
C SER A 33 -3.02 -12.13 -20.79
N LEU A 34 -3.68 -12.19 -19.64
CA LEU A 34 -3.13 -11.83 -18.34
C LEU A 34 -3.47 -12.89 -17.29
N LEU A 35 -2.53 -13.17 -16.41
CA LEU A 35 -2.76 -13.95 -15.19
C LEU A 35 -2.60 -13.01 -14.00
N ILE A 36 -3.64 -12.94 -13.16
CA ILE A 36 -3.66 -12.13 -11.95
C ILE A 36 -3.71 -13.07 -10.75
N ARG A 37 -2.79 -12.87 -9.80
CA ARG A 37 -2.77 -13.57 -8.52
C ARG A 37 -3.33 -12.67 -7.44
N CYS A 38 -4.18 -13.22 -6.58
CA CYS A 38 -4.67 -12.56 -5.39
C CYS A 38 -4.36 -13.46 -4.19
N LEU A 39 -3.52 -12.97 -3.28
CA LEU A 39 -2.97 -13.77 -2.19
C LEU A 39 -3.27 -13.09 -0.84
N SER A 40 -3.77 -13.87 0.10
CA SER A 40 -3.76 -13.48 1.51
C SER A 40 -2.33 -13.67 2.03
N GLN A 41 -1.72 -12.61 2.58
CA GLN A 41 -0.42 -12.74 3.25
C GLN A 41 -0.55 -13.47 4.58
N ASP A 42 -1.77 -13.62 5.07
CA ASP A 42 -2.08 -14.29 6.31
C ASP A 42 -2.32 -15.78 6.07
N THR A 43 -1.27 -16.59 6.27
CA THR A 43 -1.33 -18.06 6.15
C THR A 43 -1.81 -18.74 7.43
N ASP A 44 -2.11 -17.97 8.48
CA ASP A 44 -2.45 -18.55 9.78
C ASP A 44 -3.91 -19.00 9.81
N ARG A 45 -4.11 -20.30 10.01
CA ARG A 45 -5.43 -20.94 10.08
C ARG A 45 -6.33 -20.37 11.20
N ARG A 46 -5.77 -19.58 12.13
CA ARG A 46 -6.51 -18.85 13.17
C ARG A 46 -7.46 -17.79 12.61
N PHE A 47 -7.25 -17.30 11.39
CA PHE A 47 -8.10 -16.27 10.77
C PHE A 47 -9.35 -16.83 10.06
N GLY A 48 -9.57 -18.15 10.16
CA GLY A 48 -10.76 -18.82 9.65
C GLY A 48 -10.70 -19.10 8.15
N THR A 49 -11.79 -19.65 7.61
CA THR A 49 -11.95 -19.87 6.17
C THR A 49 -12.08 -18.52 5.46
N VAL A 50 -11.12 -18.17 4.62
CA VAL A 50 -11.18 -17.00 3.73
C VAL A 50 -11.90 -17.37 2.43
N GLY A 51 -12.83 -16.51 2.01
CA GLY A 51 -13.48 -16.59 0.71
C GLY A 51 -12.92 -15.54 -0.25
N TYR A 52 -12.73 -15.92 -1.50
CA TYR A 52 -12.24 -15.04 -2.57
C TYR A 52 -13.36 -14.78 -3.59
N SER A 53 -13.41 -13.57 -4.11
CA SER A 53 -14.31 -13.21 -5.21
C SER A 53 -13.71 -12.10 -6.07
N TRP A 54 -14.20 -11.99 -7.31
CA TRP A 54 -13.68 -11.05 -8.30
C TRP A 54 -14.79 -10.16 -8.87
N THR A 55 -14.45 -8.89 -9.11
CA THR A 55 -15.28 -7.97 -9.89
C THR A 55 -14.50 -7.42 -11.07
N LYS A 56 -15.23 -7.04 -12.12
CA LYS A 56 -14.74 -6.41 -13.34
C LYS A 56 -15.43 -5.06 -13.46
N ASN A 57 -14.66 -3.98 -13.43
CA ASN A 57 -15.16 -2.59 -13.43
C ASN A 57 -16.23 -2.35 -12.35
N GLY A 58 -16.03 -2.92 -11.16
CA GLY A 58 -16.96 -2.81 -10.02
C GLY A 58 -18.21 -3.70 -10.08
N ALA A 59 -18.38 -4.50 -11.14
CA ALA A 59 -19.50 -5.42 -11.27
C ALA A 59 -19.05 -6.89 -11.15
N LEU A 60 -19.90 -7.73 -10.57
CA LEU A 60 -19.70 -9.18 -10.59
C LEU A 60 -19.79 -9.68 -12.04
N PHE A 61 -18.96 -10.66 -12.38
CA PHE A 61 -18.97 -11.31 -13.69
C PHE A 61 -18.98 -12.82 -13.51
N GLN A 62 -19.54 -13.51 -14.50
CA GLN A 62 -19.57 -14.96 -14.50
C GLN A 62 -18.21 -15.50 -14.98
N SER A 63 -17.71 -16.53 -14.31
CA SER A 63 -16.50 -17.24 -14.74
C SER A 63 -16.76 -17.94 -16.08
N ASP A 64 -15.90 -17.68 -17.07
CA ASP A 64 -15.95 -18.25 -18.42
C ASP A 64 -14.56 -18.81 -18.81
N PRO A 65 -14.42 -20.13 -19.05
CA PRO A 65 -13.17 -20.74 -19.51
C PRO A 65 -12.57 -20.12 -20.78
N ASN A 66 -13.38 -19.50 -21.63
CA ASN A 66 -12.93 -18.89 -22.88
C ASN A 66 -12.61 -17.40 -22.75
N GLY A 67 -12.96 -16.77 -21.63
CA GLY A 67 -12.78 -15.33 -21.39
C GLY A 67 -12.06 -15.08 -20.08
N GLU A 68 -12.83 -14.88 -19.02
CA GLU A 68 -12.33 -14.65 -17.67
C GLU A 68 -12.63 -15.84 -16.74
N LEU A 69 -11.61 -16.63 -16.42
CA LEU A 69 -11.70 -17.79 -15.55
C LEU A 69 -10.96 -17.52 -14.25
N TRP A 70 -11.65 -17.62 -13.11
CA TRP A 70 -11.00 -17.59 -11.81
C TRP A 70 -11.09 -18.93 -11.09
N GLU A 71 -10.03 -19.25 -10.35
CA GLU A 71 -9.84 -20.50 -9.60
C GLU A 71 -9.29 -20.18 -8.22
N ASP A 72 -9.86 -20.78 -7.19
CA ASP A 72 -9.38 -20.60 -5.82
C ASP A 72 -8.17 -21.50 -5.55
N LEU A 73 -7.10 -20.90 -5.03
CA LEU A 73 -5.91 -21.57 -4.51
C LEU A 73 -6.06 -21.80 -3.02
N TYR A 74 -7.07 -22.56 -2.60
CA TYR A 74 -7.36 -22.73 -1.18
C TYR A 74 -6.14 -23.27 -0.39
N PRO A 75 -5.73 -22.65 0.74
CA PRO A 75 -6.29 -21.45 1.38
C PRO A 75 -5.59 -20.12 0.98
N ASP A 76 -4.51 -20.21 0.21
CA ASP A 76 -3.50 -19.18 0.03
C ASP A 76 -3.89 -18.06 -0.96
N GLY A 77 -4.95 -18.24 -1.75
CA GLY A 77 -5.33 -17.22 -2.72
C GLY A 77 -6.43 -17.58 -3.71
N SER A 78 -6.51 -16.78 -4.76
CA SER A 78 -7.29 -17.01 -5.98
C SER A 78 -6.50 -16.50 -7.20
N ILE A 79 -6.59 -17.20 -8.33
CA ILE A 79 -5.99 -16.78 -9.60
C ILE A 79 -7.12 -16.43 -10.57
N LEU A 80 -6.98 -15.31 -11.27
CA LEU A 80 -7.82 -14.92 -12.38
C LEU A 80 -7.01 -14.97 -13.69
N LYS A 81 -7.44 -15.83 -14.62
CA LYS A 81 -6.92 -15.94 -15.98
C LYS A 81 -7.84 -15.16 -16.92
N VAL A 82 -7.29 -14.21 -17.64
CA VAL A 82 -8.02 -13.34 -18.56
C VAL A 82 -7.44 -13.53 -19.95
N ASN A 83 -8.29 -13.92 -20.90
CA ASN A 83 -7.89 -14.16 -22.27
C ASN A 83 -8.37 -13.05 -23.22
N ASN A 84 -7.58 -12.77 -24.26
CA ASN A 84 -7.99 -11.96 -25.40
C ASN A 84 -8.52 -10.56 -25.00
N LEU A 85 -7.77 -9.82 -24.19
CA LEU A 85 -8.18 -8.51 -23.68
C LEU A 85 -8.35 -7.47 -24.80
N GLN A 86 -9.56 -6.92 -24.91
CA GLN A 86 -9.88 -5.96 -25.96
C GLN A 86 -9.82 -4.50 -25.50
N LYS A 87 -10.04 -4.25 -24.21
CA LYS A 87 -10.18 -2.90 -23.62
C LYS A 87 -9.58 -2.86 -22.23
N SER A 88 -9.12 -1.68 -21.83
CA SER A 88 -8.69 -1.40 -20.46
C SER A 88 -9.79 -1.73 -19.46
N VAL A 89 -9.39 -2.26 -18.32
CA VAL A 89 -10.28 -2.84 -17.33
C VAL A 89 -9.66 -2.78 -15.94
N VAL A 90 -10.51 -2.63 -14.92
CA VAL A 90 -10.10 -2.77 -13.53
C VAL A 90 -10.68 -4.05 -12.98
N PHE A 91 -9.82 -4.98 -12.60
CA PHE A 91 -10.22 -6.16 -11.84
C PHE A 91 -10.04 -5.90 -10.35
N THR A 92 -10.99 -6.30 -9.52
CA THR A 92 -10.86 -6.18 -8.07
C THR A 92 -11.02 -7.54 -7.43
N CYS A 93 -10.00 -7.97 -6.69
CA CYS A 93 -10.10 -9.12 -5.81
C CYS A 93 -10.68 -8.68 -4.46
N ILE A 94 -11.64 -9.43 -3.95
CA ILE A 94 -12.28 -9.20 -2.66
C ILE A 94 -12.09 -10.46 -1.84
N VAL A 95 -11.51 -10.29 -0.65
CA VAL A 95 -11.26 -11.37 0.30
C VAL A 95 -12.04 -11.09 1.57
N SER A 96 -12.83 -12.07 2.01
CA SER A 96 -13.65 -11.94 3.22
C SER A 96 -13.32 -13.02 4.24
N ASN A 97 -13.14 -12.61 5.49
CA ASN A 97 -13.14 -13.49 6.66
C ASN A 97 -14.33 -13.15 7.58
N SER A 98 -14.36 -13.71 8.80
CA SER A 98 -15.41 -13.45 9.79
C SER A 98 -15.39 -12.03 10.38
N VAL A 99 -14.37 -11.22 10.10
CA VAL A 99 -14.20 -9.86 10.62
C VAL A 99 -14.76 -8.84 9.62
N ALA A 100 -14.15 -8.74 8.44
CA ALA A 100 -14.56 -7.81 7.40
C ALA A 100 -14.00 -8.22 6.01
N PRO A 101 -14.67 -7.81 4.91
CA PRO A 101 -14.10 -7.92 3.58
C PRO A 101 -13.02 -6.85 3.34
N VAL A 102 -11.94 -7.24 2.68
CA VAL A 102 -10.88 -6.37 2.16
C VAL A 102 -10.77 -6.56 0.65
N SER A 103 -10.34 -5.52 -0.07
CA SER A 103 -10.22 -5.59 -1.52
C SER A 103 -8.98 -4.88 -2.05
N ARG A 104 -8.48 -5.37 -3.18
CA ARG A 104 -7.37 -4.78 -3.93
C ARG A 104 -7.67 -4.84 -5.42
N SER A 105 -7.40 -3.72 -6.09
CA SER A 105 -7.64 -3.55 -7.53
C SER A 105 -6.36 -3.76 -8.34
N VAL A 106 -6.54 -4.27 -9.54
CA VAL A 106 -5.51 -4.40 -10.58
C VAL A 106 -5.93 -3.55 -11.77
N HIS A 107 -5.07 -2.62 -12.15
CA HIS A 107 -5.32 -1.69 -13.24
C HIS A 107 -4.68 -2.21 -14.53
N VAL A 108 -5.52 -2.59 -15.50
CA VAL A 108 -5.08 -3.09 -16.80
C VAL A 108 -5.34 -2.04 -17.86
N THR A 109 -4.28 -1.57 -18.50
CA THR A 109 -4.35 -0.64 -19.63
C THR A 109 -4.13 -1.42 -20.92
N VAL A 110 -5.06 -1.34 -21.87
CA VAL A 110 -4.94 -2.00 -23.17
C VAL A 110 -4.69 -0.95 -24.26
N VAL A 111 -3.62 -1.14 -25.03
CA VAL A 111 -3.24 -0.25 -26.14
C VAL A 111 -3.19 -0.98 -27.47
N GLU A 112 -3.28 -0.23 -28.57
CA GLU A 112 -3.21 -0.80 -29.91
C GLU A 112 -1.75 -0.98 -30.36
N PRO A 113 -1.37 -2.17 -30.86
CA PRO A 113 -0.03 -2.40 -31.39
C PRO A 113 0.38 -1.35 -32.43
N GLY A 114 1.61 -0.85 -32.32
CA GLY A 114 2.19 0.09 -33.29
C GLY A 114 1.63 1.51 -33.28
N THR A 115 0.65 1.83 -32.44
CA THR A 115 0.08 3.19 -32.33
C THR A 115 0.60 3.97 -31.12
N VAL A 116 1.07 3.28 -30.09
CA VAL A 116 1.55 3.86 -28.84
C VAL A 116 3.00 3.45 -28.62
N THR A 117 3.85 4.42 -28.34
CA THR A 117 5.19 4.18 -27.80
C THR A 117 5.07 4.05 -26.29
N LEU A 118 5.65 3.00 -25.71
CA LEU A 118 5.64 2.76 -24.26
C LEU A 118 6.88 3.38 -23.62
N CYS A 119 6.76 3.81 -22.37
CA CYS A 119 7.94 3.91 -21.52
C CYS A 119 8.53 2.49 -21.35
N PRO A 120 9.86 2.32 -21.49
CA PRO A 120 10.49 1.01 -21.42
C PRO A 120 10.42 0.44 -20.01
N GLN A 121 10.50 -0.89 -19.91
CA GLN A 121 10.72 -1.55 -18.62
C GLN A 121 12.03 -1.05 -18.01
N SER A 122 12.03 -0.81 -16.69
CA SER A 122 13.21 -0.31 -15.97
C SER A 122 13.25 -0.85 -14.54
N ASP A 123 14.44 -0.97 -13.97
CA ASP A 123 14.67 -1.38 -12.57
C ASP A 123 15.24 -0.20 -11.78
N ASP A 124 14.46 0.88 -11.69
CA ASP A 124 14.85 2.12 -11.01
C ASP A 124 14.43 2.09 -9.53
N TYR A 125 15.25 2.65 -8.65
CA TYR A 125 15.00 2.75 -7.20
C TYR A 125 14.74 1.40 -6.50
N GLY A 126 15.20 0.29 -7.10
CA GLY A 126 14.97 -1.06 -6.57
C GLY A 126 13.56 -1.59 -6.81
N VAL A 127 12.81 -1.00 -7.75
CA VAL A 127 11.48 -1.44 -8.19
C VAL A 127 11.52 -1.81 -9.66
N SER A 128 10.89 -2.93 -10.01
CA SER A 128 10.75 -3.34 -11.41
C SER A 128 9.50 -2.71 -12.01
N TRP A 129 9.70 -1.70 -12.85
CA TRP A 129 8.63 -0.97 -13.53
C TRP A 129 8.32 -1.63 -14.86
N PRO A 130 7.10 -2.13 -15.09
CA PRO A 130 6.73 -2.75 -16.37
C PRO A 130 6.67 -1.70 -17.48
N ALA A 131 6.92 -2.13 -18.72
CA ALA A 131 6.72 -1.26 -19.88
C ALA A 131 5.27 -0.75 -19.89
N SER A 132 5.09 0.57 -20.03
CA SER A 132 3.79 1.19 -19.76
C SER A 132 3.46 2.31 -20.72
N ALA A 133 2.18 2.43 -21.06
CA ALA A 133 1.69 3.51 -21.90
C ALA A 133 1.61 4.80 -21.10
N SER A 134 1.69 5.94 -21.79
CA SER A 134 1.47 7.23 -21.15
C SER A 134 0.04 7.34 -20.61
N GLY A 135 -0.12 7.96 -19.44
CA GLY A 135 -1.43 8.12 -18.81
C GLY A 135 -1.39 8.04 -17.29
N PRO A 136 -2.35 7.34 -16.65
CA PRO A 136 -2.41 7.21 -15.20
C PRO A 136 -1.15 6.58 -14.59
N ALA A 137 -0.97 6.78 -13.29
CA ALA A 137 0.12 6.18 -12.56
C ALA A 137 0.06 4.65 -12.63
N VAL A 138 1.22 4.05 -12.89
CA VAL A 138 1.47 2.61 -12.87
C VAL A 138 1.88 2.25 -11.46
N LEU A 139 1.25 1.22 -10.90
CA LEU A 139 1.56 0.73 -9.57
C LEU A 139 2.56 -0.43 -9.63
N ALA A 140 3.41 -0.52 -8.62
CA ALA A 140 4.36 -1.61 -8.41
C ALA A 140 4.55 -1.88 -6.91
N ASP A 141 5.09 -3.04 -6.56
CA ASP A 141 5.42 -3.34 -5.16
C ASP A 141 6.51 -2.39 -4.64
N CYS A 142 6.42 -2.01 -3.36
CA CYS A 142 7.41 -1.17 -2.72
C CYS A 142 8.80 -1.84 -2.62
N PRO A 143 9.90 -1.07 -2.74
CA PRO A 143 11.24 -1.58 -2.52
C PRO A 143 11.46 -1.85 -1.02
N LYS A 144 12.29 -2.86 -0.68
CA LYS A 144 12.73 -3.17 0.70
C LYS A 144 11.66 -3.64 1.72
N ARG A 145 10.63 -4.37 1.28
CA ARG A 145 9.56 -4.94 2.17
C ARG A 145 8.76 -3.89 2.96
N GLY A 146 8.72 -2.64 2.49
CA GLY A 146 7.69 -1.70 2.94
C GLY A 146 6.30 -2.20 2.52
N THR A 147 5.26 -1.84 3.28
CA THR A 147 3.87 -2.10 2.91
C THR A 147 3.33 -0.97 2.04
N GLY A 148 2.31 -1.27 1.22
CA GLY A 148 1.74 -0.31 0.26
C GLY A 148 2.19 -0.56 -1.18
N LEU A 149 2.02 0.41 -2.06
CA LEU A 149 2.42 0.34 -3.47
C LEU A 149 3.22 1.59 -3.87
N ALA A 150 4.30 1.38 -4.62
CA ALA A 150 4.98 2.47 -5.31
C ALA A 150 4.20 2.86 -6.56
N SER A 151 4.21 4.14 -6.93
CA SER A 151 3.54 4.61 -8.15
C SER A 151 4.50 5.39 -9.05
N ARG A 152 4.33 5.30 -10.37
CA ARG A 152 5.14 6.05 -11.33
C ARG A 152 4.33 6.41 -12.57
N ILE A 153 4.53 7.61 -13.09
CA ILE A 153 3.81 8.11 -14.26
C ILE A 153 4.71 8.04 -15.48
N CYS A 154 4.19 7.45 -16.55
CA CYS A 154 4.74 7.58 -17.89
C CYS A 154 4.09 8.80 -18.56
N GLU A 155 4.86 9.82 -18.89
CA GLU A 155 4.38 11.07 -19.47
C GLU A 155 4.75 11.17 -20.96
N GLN A 156 3.83 11.67 -21.78
CA GLN A 156 4.13 11.99 -23.18
C GLN A 156 4.62 13.45 -23.26
N ARG A 157 5.93 13.67 -23.33
CA ARG A 157 6.49 15.03 -23.43
C ARG A 157 6.56 15.57 -24.85
N ASP A 158 7.02 14.74 -25.79
CA ASP A 158 7.08 15.05 -27.22
C ASP A 158 6.35 13.97 -28.03
N PHE A 159 5.96 14.25 -29.28
CA PHE A 159 5.34 13.24 -30.15
C PHE A 159 6.22 11.97 -30.28
N GLY A 160 5.75 10.85 -29.71
CA GLY A 160 6.41 9.55 -29.81
C GLY A 160 7.59 9.34 -28.86
N ARG A 161 7.83 10.24 -27.89
CA ARG A 161 8.87 10.06 -26.84
C ARG A 161 8.25 10.11 -25.45
N PRO A 162 7.72 8.97 -24.97
CA PRO A 162 7.27 8.87 -23.60
C PRO A 162 8.48 8.83 -22.65
N GLU A 163 8.37 9.49 -21.50
CA GLU A 163 9.41 9.56 -20.47
C GLU A 163 8.82 9.17 -19.11
N TRP A 164 9.59 8.41 -18.34
CA TRP A 164 9.24 8.13 -16.96
C TRP A 164 9.48 9.35 -16.08
N LEU A 165 8.45 9.77 -15.34
CA LEU A 165 8.61 10.74 -14.27
C LEU A 165 9.27 10.11 -13.04
N VAL A 166 9.63 10.97 -12.09
CA VAL A 166 10.12 10.56 -10.77
C VAL A 166 9.01 9.71 -10.10
N PRO A 167 9.32 8.50 -9.63
CA PRO A 167 8.35 7.66 -8.92
C PRO A 167 7.98 8.27 -7.56
N ASP A 168 6.78 7.97 -7.10
CA ASP A 168 6.25 8.36 -5.79
C ASP A 168 6.15 7.13 -4.88
N PHE A 169 6.84 7.19 -3.75
CA PHE A 169 6.87 6.17 -2.69
C PHE A 169 6.13 6.62 -1.42
N SER A 170 5.25 7.62 -1.50
CA SER A 170 4.49 8.12 -0.34
C SER A 170 3.57 7.07 0.31
N ASP A 171 3.11 6.07 -0.45
CA ASP A 171 2.33 4.93 0.07
C ASP A 171 3.23 3.77 0.54
N CYS A 172 4.55 3.84 0.32
CA CYS A 172 5.49 2.83 0.79
C CYS A 172 5.90 3.10 2.24
N VAL A 173 5.34 2.33 3.17
CA VAL A 173 5.56 2.51 4.60
C VAL A 173 6.47 1.40 5.16
N PRO A 174 7.66 1.75 5.68
CA PRO A 174 8.54 0.82 6.40
C PRO A 174 7.91 0.33 7.72
N GLU A 175 8.18 -0.92 8.08
CA GLU A 175 7.65 -1.55 9.31
C GLU A 175 7.97 -0.75 10.57
N GLU A 176 9.19 -0.21 10.69
CA GLU A 176 9.61 0.67 11.79
C GLU A 176 8.72 1.91 11.94
N VAL A 177 8.26 2.49 10.82
CA VAL A 177 7.38 3.66 10.83
C VAL A 177 5.95 3.28 11.23
N ILE A 178 5.51 2.08 10.85
CA ILE A 178 4.22 1.51 11.30
C ILE A 178 4.22 1.36 12.82
N GLU A 179 5.31 0.85 13.40
CA GLU A 179 5.47 0.71 14.86
C GLU A 179 5.36 2.07 15.57
N ILE A 180 6.10 3.08 15.10
CA ILE A 180 6.06 4.44 15.68
C ILE A 180 4.64 5.03 15.58
N THR A 181 3.96 4.81 14.46
CA THR A 181 2.57 5.28 14.26
C THR A 181 1.59 4.57 15.21
N ASN A 182 1.77 3.27 15.42
CA ASN A 182 0.95 2.49 16.34
C ASN A 182 1.16 2.89 17.81
N GLU A 183 2.41 3.22 18.19
CA GLU A 183 2.71 3.79 19.50
C GLU A 183 1.97 5.11 19.74
N PHE A 184 1.98 6.01 18.76
CA PHE A 184 1.25 7.28 18.84
C PHE A 184 -0.26 7.07 18.92
N ARG A 185 -0.83 6.19 18.08
CA ARG A 185 -2.26 5.83 18.17
C ARG A 185 -2.61 5.27 19.55
N GLY A 186 -1.75 4.44 20.11
CA GLY A 186 -1.88 3.95 21.48
C GLY A 186 -2.07 5.08 22.49
N LEU A 187 -1.30 6.15 22.37
CA LEU A 187 -1.45 7.34 23.22
C LEU A 187 -2.78 8.06 23.03
N THR A 188 -3.19 8.26 21.78
CA THR A 188 -4.48 8.92 21.48
C THR A 188 -5.68 8.13 22.01
N TYR A 189 -5.56 6.80 22.11
CA TYR A 189 -6.57 5.92 22.71
C TYR A 189 -6.46 5.82 24.24
N GLY A 190 -5.53 6.53 24.87
CA GLY A 190 -5.33 6.54 26.32
C GLY A 190 -4.50 5.37 26.87
N TYR A 191 -3.90 4.55 26.01
CA TYR A 191 -2.94 3.53 26.42
C TYR A 191 -1.62 4.22 26.78
N GLN A 192 -1.38 4.46 28.08
CA GLN A 192 -0.20 5.14 28.61
C GLN A 192 1.09 4.28 28.55
N LYS A 193 1.40 3.70 27.38
CA LYS A 193 2.63 2.90 27.17
C LYS A 193 3.83 3.75 26.75
N THR A 194 3.61 4.94 26.19
CA THR A 194 4.66 5.87 25.70
C THR A 194 4.25 7.32 25.96
N ASN A 195 4.89 8.33 25.36
CA ASN A 195 4.50 9.75 25.43
C ASN A 195 4.90 10.49 24.13
N GLY A 196 4.37 11.71 23.94
CA GLY A 196 4.63 12.50 22.72
C GLY A 196 6.12 12.75 22.47
N SER A 197 6.90 13.04 23.51
CA SER A 197 8.36 13.24 23.40
C SER A 197 9.08 12.01 22.86
N ASN A 198 8.71 10.82 23.34
CA ASN A 198 9.29 9.56 22.88
C ASN A 198 8.94 9.28 21.42
N VAL A 199 7.69 9.54 21.01
CA VAL A 199 7.26 9.42 19.60
C VAL A 199 8.08 10.35 18.71
N LEU A 200 8.28 11.61 19.12
CA LEU A 200 9.10 12.58 18.39
C LEU A 200 10.57 12.15 18.30
N GLN A 201 11.12 11.60 19.38
CA GLN A 201 12.48 11.06 19.39
C GLN A 201 12.62 9.86 18.44
N SER A 202 11.64 8.95 18.41
CA SER A 202 11.63 7.83 17.47
C SER A 202 11.55 8.30 16.02
N CYS A 203 10.71 9.30 15.73
CA CYS A 203 10.64 9.93 14.40
C CYS A 203 12.00 10.53 13.99
N LEU A 204 12.62 11.32 14.87
CA LEU A 204 13.95 11.90 14.61
C LEU A 204 15.02 10.82 14.41
N LYS A 205 15.01 9.77 15.24
CA LYS A 205 15.95 8.67 15.13
C LYS A 205 15.82 7.98 13.78
N PHE A 206 14.59 7.65 13.36
CA PHE A 206 14.34 7.05 12.06
C PHE A 206 14.82 7.97 10.92
N ALA A 207 14.42 9.24 10.95
CA ALA A 207 14.79 10.24 9.94
C ALA A 207 16.31 10.48 9.84
N SER A 208 17.01 10.51 10.97
CA SER A 208 18.47 10.68 10.99
C SER A 208 19.21 9.46 10.48
N THR A 209 18.68 8.26 10.75
CA THR A 209 19.27 6.98 10.32
C THR A 209 19.09 6.75 8.82
N HIS A 210 17.89 7.04 8.30
CA HIS A 210 17.51 6.77 6.91
C HIS A 210 17.52 8.01 6.00
N GLY A 211 17.89 9.17 6.53
CA GLY A 211 17.80 10.47 5.84
C GLY A 211 18.59 10.59 4.55
N ALA A 212 19.63 9.77 4.37
CA ALA A 212 20.42 9.73 3.13
C ALA A 212 19.88 8.75 2.08
N THR A 213 18.96 7.86 2.47
CA THR A 213 18.43 6.79 1.63
C THR A 213 16.93 6.90 1.38
N PHE A 214 16.31 8.01 1.78
CA PHE A 214 14.90 8.26 1.54
C PHE A 214 14.61 8.21 0.05
N LEU A 215 13.58 7.44 -0.28
CA LEU A 215 12.99 7.44 -1.59
C LEU A 215 12.07 8.66 -1.75
N PRO A 216 11.86 9.15 -2.99
CA PRO A 216 10.93 10.26 -3.23
C PRO A 216 9.55 9.98 -2.62
N GLY A 217 9.04 10.88 -1.77
CA GLY A 217 7.74 10.73 -1.10
C GLY A 217 7.73 9.87 0.18
N GLU A 218 8.71 8.99 0.41
CA GLU A 218 8.73 8.05 1.57
C GLU A 218 8.65 8.77 2.93
N GLY A 219 9.25 9.96 3.05
CA GLY A 219 9.20 10.76 4.27
C GLY A 219 7.84 11.42 4.56
N GLY A 220 6.87 11.35 3.63
CA GLY A 220 5.57 12.00 3.74
C GLY A 220 4.75 11.52 4.94
N ILE A 221 4.76 10.22 5.23
CA ILE A 221 4.04 9.66 6.38
C ILE A 221 4.60 10.17 7.72
N LEU A 222 5.92 10.34 7.83
CA LEU A 222 6.54 10.89 9.03
C LEU A 222 6.17 12.36 9.22
N LEU A 223 6.13 13.14 8.15
CA LEU A 223 5.66 14.52 8.20
C LEU A 223 4.20 14.61 8.65
N ALA A 224 3.33 13.73 8.12
CA ALA A 224 1.94 13.65 8.54
C ALA A 224 1.82 13.27 10.02
N LEU A 225 2.57 12.27 10.48
CA LEU A 225 2.60 11.87 11.89
C LEU A 225 3.06 13.01 12.81
N LEU A 226 4.13 13.73 12.42
CA LEU A 226 4.58 14.89 13.17
C LEU A 226 3.48 15.95 13.28
N GLN A 227 2.80 16.25 12.19
CA GLN A 227 1.69 17.20 12.18
C GLN A 227 0.52 16.74 13.07
N GLU A 228 0.20 15.44 13.10
CA GLU A 228 -0.82 14.90 14.01
C GLU A 228 -0.40 14.99 15.48
N VAL A 229 0.87 14.72 15.77
CA VAL A 229 1.45 14.89 17.11
C VAL A 229 1.33 16.36 17.54
N SER A 230 1.71 17.32 16.69
CA SER A 230 1.60 18.74 17.06
C SER A 230 0.15 19.13 17.34
N VAL A 231 -0.80 18.75 16.49
CA VAL A 231 -2.23 19.08 16.71
C VAL A 231 -2.78 18.42 17.98
N SER A 232 -2.39 17.17 18.26
CA SER A 232 -2.87 16.44 19.44
C SER A 232 -2.33 16.99 20.76
N PHE A 233 -1.11 17.52 20.75
CA PHE A 233 -0.48 18.14 21.91
C PHE A 233 -0.61 19.68 21.92
N GLU A 234 -1.13 20.33 20.89
CA GLU A 234 -1.54 21.75 20.97
C GLU A 234 -2.72 21.95 21.94
N PHE A 235 -3.56 20.93 22.15
CA PHE A 235 -4.55 20.91 23.23
C PHE A 235 -3.98 20.54 24.61
N PHE A 236 -2.80 19.92 24.64
CA PHE A 236 -2.07 19.53 25.84
C PHE A 236 -0.62 20.00 25.73
N VAL A 237 -0.41 21.27 26.06
CA VAL A 237 0.74 21.79 26.84
C VAL A 237 1.67 22.79 26.11
N VAL A 238 1.76 23.96 26.75
CA VAL A 238 2.81 25.01 26.73
C VAL A 238 4.25 24.48 27.00
N ILE A 239 4.50 23.17 26.94
CA ILE A 239 5.73 22.52 27.43
C ILE A 239 6.06 21.33 26.53
N LEU A 240 6.44 21.61 25.29
CA LEU A 240 7.41 20.82 24.52
C LEU A 240 7.93 21.71 23.40
N ASN A 241 9.25 21.90 23.35
CA ASN A 241 9.97 22.89 22.55
C ASN A 241 9.44 23.02 21.11
N ALA A 242 8.66 24.07 20.84
CA ALA A 242 8.23 24.45 19.49
C ALA A 242 9.42 24.59 18.51
N GLU A 243 10.61 24.94 19.01
CA GLU A 243 11.86 24.97 18.24
C GLU A 243 12.31 23.59 17.76
N PHE A 244 12.22 22.54 18.60
CA PHE A 244 12.61 21.18 18.23
C PHE A 244 11.68 20.62 17.15
N PHE A 245 10.38 20.87 17.30
CA PHE A 245 9.39 20.48 16.29
C PHE A 245 9.64 21.21 14.95
N SER A 246 9.89 22.51 15.00
CA SER A 246 10.21 23.32 13.82
C SER A 246 11.50 22.86 13.13
N LEU A 247 12.55 22.53 13.91
CA LEU A 247 13.82 22.02 13.38
C LEU A 247 13.68 20.64 12.75
N LEU A 248 12.90 19.74 13.36
CA LEU A 248 12.64 18.42 12.80
C LEU A 248 11.81 18.51 11.52
N PHE A 249 10.79 19.36 11.50
CA PHE A 249 9.97 19.60 10.32
C PHE A 249 10.78 20.21 9.17
N LEU A 250 11.64 21.20 9.46
CA LEU A 250 12.57 21.79 8.49
C LEU A 250 13.62 20.79 8.00
N PHE A 251 14.16 19.96 8.89
CA PHE A 251 15.09 18.89 8.54
C PHE A 251 14.45 17.90 7.56
N MET A 252 13.24 17.42 7.89
CA MET A 252 12.49 16.49 7.03
C MET A 252 12.14 17.13 5.69
N ARG A 253 11.68 18.39 5.68
CA ARG A 253 11.36 19.13 4.44
C ARG A 253 12.57 19.34 3.54
N ASN A 254 13.76 19.58 4.11
CA ASN A 254 14.98 19.74 3.32
C ASN A 254 15.53 18.40 2.79
N LYS A 255 15.16 17.28 3.42
CA LYS A 255 15.59 15.93 3.02
C LYS A 255 14.62 15.24 2.05
N CYS A 256 13.38 15.74 1.95
CA CYS A 256 12.35 15.28 1.03
C CYS A 256 11.94 16.43 0.10
N PRO A 257 12.79 16.84 -0.87
CA PRO A 257 12.32 17.70 -1.95
C PRO A 257 11.33 16.89 -2.80
N TYR A 258 10.21 17.52 -3.13
CA TYR A 258 9.12 17.00 -3.98
C TYR A 258 9.59 16.08 -5.10
#